data_AF-A0A1G1C351-F1
#
_entry.id   AF-A0A1G1C351-F1
#
_cell.length_a   1.000
_cell.length_b   1.000
_cell.length_c   1.000
_cell.angle_alpha   90.00
_cell.angle_beta   90.00
_cell.angle_gamma   90.00
#
_symmetry.space_group_name_H-M   'P 1'
#
loop_
_entity.id
_entity.type
_entity.pdbx_description
1 polymer ?
#
loop_
_entity_poly.entity_id
_entity_poly.type
_entity_poly.pdbx_seq_one_letter_code
_entity_poly.pdbx_strand_id
1 'polypeptide(L)'
;MNPKHFAAVVVLLATVGAAVRGQEAAGADAVLEPEVKAEIQARVDAEAAPEVLAREAKLAWPLTTPTKTVAQVSEAIETAVEKEVARKYAGADDVGKLGAETREKFRVFKVGDRVSFRTMAPLGKDAPVDGILVAVSEQKIHVGSRWIDRGDVPEEIQARFYPDLAARAADQYVKAKLAAVKKAREAYAAAGHRKLTPIFFGNAGYAQHPDTGAWTASQEVIELLRERKIAAITTEIGTARGYILKDGQWTKKTFLEKINDTKNTAVEKVAERKAERQKAAQEAEKERAAKEPEKAARGEENDKVWGEDEE
;
A
#
# COMPACT_ATOMS: atom_id res chain seq x y z
N MET A 1 -3.07 35.65 19.07
CA MET A 1 -3.61 34.32 18.69
C MET A 1 -2.48 33.52 18.08
N ASN A 2 -1.93 32.56 18.83
CA ASN A 2 -0.67 31.87 18.52
C ASN A 2 -0.96 30.40 18.15
N PRO A 3 -0.47 29.89 17.00
CA PRO A 3 -0.57 28.48 16.65
C PRO A 3 0.67 27.76 17.20
N LYS A 4 0.59 27.28 18.45
CA LYS A 4 1.64 26.46 19.08
C LYS A 4 1.06 25.20 19.74
N HIS A 5 0.18 24.44 19.10
CA HIS A 5 -0.25 23.13 19.64
C HIS A 5 -0.69 22.14 18.55
N PHE A 6 0.20 21.76 17.63
CA PHE A 6 -0.07 20.61 16.73
C PHE A 6 1.17 19.78 16.36
N ALA A 7 2.23 19.83 17.18
CA ALA A 7 3.46 19.06 16.95
C ALA A 7 3.88 18.34 18.24
N ALA A 8 3.10 17.36 18.70
CA ALA A 8 3.49 16.48 19.83
C ALA A 8 2.62 15.21 19.92
N VAL A 9 2.46 14.41 18.86
CA VAL A 9 1.87 13.04 19.00
C VAL A 9 2.55 11.96 18.13
N VAL A 10 3.40 12.27 17.14
CA VAL A 10 3.92 11.23 16.21
C VAL A 10 5.36 10.74 16.53
N VAL A 11 5.97 11.17 17.64
CA VAL A 11 7.39 10.83 17.94
C VAL A 11 7.55 9.68 18.96
N LEU A 12 6.49 8.96 19.33
CA LEU A 12 6.57 7.95 20.42
C LEU A 12 6.32 6.50 19.99
N LEU A 13 6.66 6.14 18.75
CA LEU A 13 6.59 4.75 18.24
C LEU A 13 7.82 4.32 17.41
N ALA A 14 8.98 4.95 17.62
CA ALA A 14 10.21 4.67 16.87
C ALA A 14 11.42 4.27 17.73
N THR A 15 11.27 4.03 19.04
CA THR A 15 12.41 3.70 19.94
C THR A 15 12.25 2.42 20.75
N VAL A 16 11.24 1.59 20.46
CA VAL A 16 11.12 0.23 21.05
C VAL A 16 11.36 -0.89 20.02
N GLY A 17 11.41 -0.56 18.72
CA GLY A 17 11.57 -1.57 17.66
C GLY A 17 13.02 -1.87 17.23
N ALA A 18 14.01 -1.13 17.72
CA ALA A 18 15.41 -1.25 17.25
C ALA A 18 16.33 -2.04 18.21
N ALA A 19 15.87 -2.39 19.42
CA ALA A 19 16.67 -3.13 20.39
C ALA A 19 16.47 -4.66 20.36
N VAL A 20 15.52 -5.17 19.59
CA VAL A 20 15.24 -6.63 19.51
C VAL A 20 15.83 -7.28 18.25
N ARG A 21 16.29 -6.51 17.25
CA ARG A 21 16.84 -7.08 16.00
C ARG A 21 18.36 -7.34 16.00
N GLY A 22 19.09 -6.89 17.01
CA GLY A 22 20.56 -7.01 17.05
C GLY A 22 21.10 -8.15 17.90
N GLN A 23 20.25 -8.89 18.63
CA GLN A 23 20.70 -9.82 19.68
C GLN A 23 20.19 -11.26 19.53
N GLU A 24 19.47 -11.60 18.46
CA GLU A 24 19.07 -12.99 18.15
C GLU A 24 19.97 -13.69 17.12
N ALA A 25 20.88 -12.98 16.44
CA ALA A 25 21.80 -13.60 15.50
C ALA A 25 23.03 -14.27 16.16
N ALA A 26 23.28 -14.04 17.45
CA ALA A 26 24.47 -14.52 18.16
C ALA A 26 24.21 -15.66 19.16
N GLY A 27 22.99 -16.22 19.19
CA GLY A 27 22.57 -17.28 20.13
C GLY A 27 22.10 -18.59 19.50
N ALA A 28 22.20 -18.73 18.17
CA ALA A 28 21.67 -19.87 17.41
C ALA A 28 22.66 -21.03 17.21
N ASP A 29 23.76 -21.08 17.98
CA ASP A 29 24.87 -22.00 17.71
C ASP A 29 24.79 -23.36 18.44
N ALA A 30 23.68 -23.67 19.09
CA ALA A 30 23.43 -24.97 19.72
C ALA A 30 22.31 -25.76 19.00
N VAL A 31 22.49 -26.96 18.45
CA VAL A 31 23.66 -27.68 17.93
C VAL A 31 23.14 -28.37 16.66
N LEU A 32 23.09 -27.65 15.53
CA LEU A 32 23.02 -28.34 14.25
C LEU A 32 24.26 -29.23 14.17
N GLU A 33 24.07 -30.50 13.81
CA GLU A 33 25.17 -31.43 13.60
C GLU A 33 26.14 -30.81 12.56
N PRO A 34 27.46 -31.00 12.70
CA PRO A 34 28.45 -30.34 11.84
C PRO A 34 28.24 -30.65 10.36
N GLU A 35 27.73 -31.84 10.04
CA GLU A 35 27.34 -32.24 8.69
C GLU A 35 26.19 -31.38 8.14
N VAL A 36 25.19 -31.07 8.97
CA VAL A 36 24.05 -30.21 8.61
C VAL A 36 24.52 -28.76 8.43
N LYS A 37 25.42 -28.27 9.28
CA LYS A 37 26.03 -26.94 9.13
C LYS A 37 26.83 -26.84 7.83
N ALA A 38 27.62 -27.86 7.50
CA ALA A 38 28.39 -27.91 6.25
C ALA A 38 27.48 -27.95 5.01
N GLU A 39 26.38 -28.70 5.06
CA GLU A 39 25.37 -28.75 4.00
C GLU A 39 24.69 -27.38 3.79
N ILE A 40 24.30 -26.71 4.88
CA ILE A 40 23.74 -25.35 4.82
C ILE A 40 24.75 -24.38 4.20
N GLN A 41 26.00 -24.39 4.67
CA GLN A 41 27.04 -23.49 4.17
C GLN A 41 27.29 -23.72 2.67
N ALA A 42 27.38 -24.97 2.23
CA ALA A 42 27.57 -25.30 0.81
C ALA A 42 26.42 -24.78 -0.08
N ARG A 43 25.16 -24.90 0.36
CA ARG A 43 24.02 -24.30 -0.37
C ARG A 43 24.01 -22.78 -0.30
N VAL A 44 24.36 -22.19 0.83
CA VAL A 44 24.46 -20.73 0.99
C VAL A 44 25.51 -20.15 0.05
N ASP A 45 26.68 -20.78 -0.07
CA ASP A 45 27.74 -20.32 -0.97
C ASP A 45 27.35 -20.47 -2.45
N ALA A 46 26.55 -21.49 -2.78
CA ALA A 46 26.07 -21.71 -4.14
C ALA A 46 24.89 -20.78 -4.54
N GLU A 47 23.93 -20.57 -3.63
CA GLU A 47 22.65 -19.91 -3.94
C GLU A 47 22.50 -18.50 -3.37
N ALA A 48 23.18 -18.19 -2.26
CA ALA A 48 23.12 -16.89 -1.60
C ALA A 48 24.40 -16.05 -1.84
N ALA A 49 25.19 -16.44 -2.84
CA ALA A 49 26.29 -15.62 -3.34
C ALA A 49 25.74 -14.27 -3.87
N PRO A 50 26.34 -13.13 -3.51
CA PRO A 50 25.87 -11.80 -3.96
C PRO A 50 25.72 -11.67 -5.48
N GLU A 51 26.58 -12.32 -6.26
CA GLU A 51 26.47 -12.33 -7.73
C GLU A 51 25.22 -13.06 -8.23
N VAL A 52 24.88 -14.20 -7.63
CA VAL A 52 23.70 -14.98 -7.98
C VAL A 52 22.44 -14.19 -7.66
N LEU A 53 22.38 -13.60 -6.46
CA LEU A 53 21.25 -12.78 -6.02
C LEU A 53 21.11 -11.51 -6.86
N ALA A 54 22.22 -10.86 -7.25
CA ALA A 54 22.19 -9.73 -8.17
C ALA A 54 21.60 -10.11 -9.53
N ARG A 55 21.97 -11.29 -10.06
CA ARG A 55 21.43 -11.80 -11.32
C ARG A 55 19.93 -12.11 -11.23
N GLU A 56 19.49 -12.77 -10.14
CA GLU A 56 18.07 -13.03 -9.88
C GLU A 56 17.26 -11.73 -9.77
N ALA A 57 17.82 -10.72 -9.11
CA ALA A 57 17.23 -9.39 -8.95
C ALA A 57 17.34 -8.50 -10.22
N LYS A 58 17.95 -9.00 -11.31
CA LYS A 58 18.23 -8.25 -12.55
C LYS A 58 19.05 -6.97 -12.32
N LEU A 59 19.96 -7.02 -11.34
CA LEU A 59 20.91 -5.95 -11.04
C LEU A 59 22.25 -6.21 -11.73
N ALA A 60 22.94 -5.14 -12.12
CA ALA A 60 24.27 -5.24 -12.71
C ALA A 60 25.29 -5.65 -11.64
N TRP A 61 26.21 -6.54 -11.98
CA TRP A 61 27.34 -6.94 -11.15
C TRP A 61 28.66 -6.54 -11.84
N PRO A 62 29.65 -5.98 -11.12
CA PRO A 62 29.66 -5.65 -9.69
C PRO A 62 28.68 -4.52 -9.32
N LEU A 63 28.16 -4.53 -8.09
CA LEU A 63 27.24 -3.50 -7.60
C LEU A 63 27.96 -2.15 -7.49
N THR A 64 27.42 -1.13 -8.13
CA THR A 64 27.90 0.24 -8.00
C THR A 64 27.53 0.80 -6.63
N THR A 65 28.51 1.31 -5.88
CA THR A 65 28.24 2.05 -4.64
C THR A 65 27.63 3.41 -5.00
N PRO A 66 26.55 3.84 -4.34
CA PRO A 66 25.93 5.13 -4.63
C PRO A 66 26.87 6.31 -4.36
N THR A 67 27.19 7.09 -5.40
CA THR A 67 27.97 8.33 -5.27
C THR A 67 27.08 9.56 -5.09
N LYS A 68 25.80 9.46 -5.48
CA LYS A 68 24.81 10.53 -5.40
C LYS A 68 23.74 10.14 -4.41
N THR A 69 23.15 11.09 -3.71
CA THR A 69 22.00 10.82 -2.83
C THR A 69 20.73 10.58 -3.63
N VAL A 70 19.74 9.94 -3.02
CA VAL A 70 18.41 9.73 -3.63
C VAL A 70 17.81 11.06 -4.11
N ALA A 71 17.93 12.13 -3.34
CA ALA A 71 17.43 13.45 -3.70
C ALA A 71 18.12 14.01 -4.97
N GLN A 72 19.44 13.88 -5.07
CA GLN A 72 20.20 14.34 -6.24
C GLN A 72 19.85 13.54 -7.51
N VAL A 73 19.57 12.24 -7.37
CA VAL A 73 19.13 11.41 -8.49
C VAL A 73 17.72 11.82 -8.93
N SER A 74 16.80 12.05 -7.99
CA SER A 74 15.46 12.57 -8.28
C SER A 74 15.48 13.91 -9.00
N GLU A 75 16.31 14.87 -8.55
CA GLU A 75 16.47 16.18 -9.21
C GLU A 75 17.02 16.03 -10.64
N ALA A 76 17.96 15.11 -10.86
CA ALA A 76 18.48 14.82 -12.19
C ALA A 76 17.40 14.22 -13.11
N ILE A 77 16.51 13.38 -12.58
CA ILE A 77 15.36 12.84 -13.30
C ILE A 77 14.39 13.98 -13.66
N GLU A 78 14.02 14.82 -12.69
CA GLU A 78 13.14 15.98 -12.92
C GLU A 78 13.69 16.88 -14.02
N THR A 79 14.96 17.26 -13.93
CA THR A 79 15.65 18.07 -14.95
C THR A 79 15.60 17.41 -16.34
N ALA A 80 15.84 16.09 -16.41
CA ALA A 80 15.79 15.36 -17.68
C ALA A 80 14.38 15.32 -18.27
N VAL A 81 13.37 15.06 -17.44
CA VAL A 81 11.96 15.04 -17.83
C VAL A 81 11.52 16.43 -18.29
N GLU A 82 11.84 17.49 -17.55
CA GLU A 82 11.53 18.87 -17.91
C GLU A 82 12.12 19.24 -19.27
N LYS A 83 13.37 18.85 -19.53
CA LYS A 83 14.02 19.07 -20.83
C LYS A 83 13.28 18.34 -21.97
N GLU A 84 12.84 17.11 -21.74
CA GLU A 84 12.05 16.37 -22.74
C GLU A 84 10.67 16.98 -22.97
N VAL A 85 9.98 17.41 -21.91
CA VAL A 85 8.69 18.10 -21.98
C VAL A 85 8.84 19.41 -22.74
N ALA A 86 9.84 20.23 -22.39
CA ALA A 86 10.10 21.51 -23.03
C ALA A 86 10.40 21.35 -24.53
N ARG A 87 11.16 20.31 -24.91
CA ARG A 87 11.44 20.00 -26.31
C ARG A 87 10.18 19.58 -27.07
N LYS A 88 9.35 18.70 -26.49
CA LYS A 88 8.16 18.15 -27.16
C LYS A 88 7.03 19.17 -27.29
N TYR A 89 6.85 20.02 -26.28
CA TYR A 89 5.79 21.03 -26.22
C TYR A 89 6.32 22.44 -26.47
N ALA A 90 7.45 22.56 -27.18
CA ALA A 90 8.00 23.85 -27.59
C ALA A 90 6.96 24.61 -28.44
N GLY A 91 6.54 25.78 -27.97
CA GLY A 91 5.51 26.59 -28.62
C GLY A 91 4.09 26.04 -28.52
N ALA A 92 3.82 25.01 -27.69
CA ALA A 92 2.46 24.56 -27.41
C ALA A 92 1.64 25.60 -26.63
N ASP A 93 2.34 26.44 -25.86
CA ASP A 93 1.77 27.59 -25.15
C ASP A 93 2.00 28.91 -25.90
N ASP A 94 2.23 28.86 -27.22
CA ASP A 94 2.38 30.07 -28.04
C ASP A 94 1.04 30.82 -28.07
N VAL A 95 0.90 31.76 -27.14
CA VAL A 95 -0.25 32.66 -26.98
C VAL A 95 -0.53 33.43 -28.27
N GLY A 96 0.49 33.70 -29.09
CA GLY A 96 0.34 34.35 -30.40
C GLY A 96 -0.43 33.47 -31.37
N LYS A 97 -0.06 32.20 -31.51
CA LYS A 97 -0.77 31.23 -32.36
C LYS A 97 -2.17 30.94 -31.86
N LEU A 98 -2.32 30.69 -30.57
CA LEU A 98 -3.63 30.44 -29.97
C LEU A 98 -4.54 31.67 -30.10
N GLY A 99 -3.99 32.88 -29.97
CA GLY A 99 -4.71 34.13 -30.17
C GLY A 99 -5.12 34.37 -31.62
N ALA A 100 -4.32 33.93 -32.60
CA ALA A 100 -4.69 33.99 -34.02
C ALA A 100 -5.81 32.98 -34.34
N GLU A 101 -5.65 31.73 -33.90
CA GLU A 101 -6.65 30.67 -34.07
C GLU A 101 -7.99 31.04 -33.42
N THR A 102 -7.96 31.60 -32.21
CA THR A 102 -9.15 32.05 -31.49
C THR A 102 -9.84 33.20 -32.22
N ARG A 103 -9.07 34.18 -32.71
CA ARG A 103 -9.61 35.31 -33.49
C ARG A 103 -10.27 34.87 -34.79
N GLU A 104 -9.72 33.87 -35.46
CA GLU A 104 -10.30 33.33 -36.70
C GLU A 104 -11.57 32.52 -36.42
N LYS A 105 -11.52 31.63 -35.41
CA LYS A 105 -12.62 30.75 -35.04
C LYS A 105 -13.86 31.53 -34.59
N PHE A 106 -13.67 32.53 -33.73
CA PHE A 106 -14.73 33.37 -33.18
C PHE A 106 -14.81 34.75 -33.86
N ARG A 107 -14.35 34.85 -35.12
CA ARG A 107 -14.54 36.07 -35.91
C ARG A 107 -16.03 36.39 -36.00
N VAL A 108 -16.40 37.58 -35.51
CA VAL A 108 -17.75 38.11 -35.66
C VAL A 108 -17.96 38.52 -37.12
N PHE A 109 -19.04 38.01 -37.72
CA PHE A 109 -19.46 38.39 -39.07
C PHE A 109 -19.93 39.84 -39.11
N LYS A 110 -19.60 40.51 -40.20
CA LYS A 110 -20.05 41.88 -40.48
C LYS A 110 -21.18 41.86 -41.49
N VAL A 111 -22.04 42.88 -41.45
CA VAL A 111 -23.03 43.09 -42.51
C VAL A 111 -22.32 43.15 -43.86
N GLY A 112 -22.81 42.39 -44.82
CA GLY A 112 -22.21 42.16 -46.13
C GLY A 112 -21.39 40.86 -46.25
N ASP A 113 -21.03 40.21 -45.13
CA ASP A 113 -20.33 38.92 -45.18
C ASP A 113 -21.28 37.81 -45.68
N ARG A 114 -20.76 36.89 -46.50
CA ARG A 114 -21.48 35.66 -46.85
C ARG A 114 -21.37 34.68 -45.69
N VAL A 115 -22.52 34.19 -45.22
CA VAL A 115 -22.61 33.26 -44.08
C VAL A 115 -23.32 32.00 -44.50
N SER A 116 -22.87 30.86 -43.98
CA SER A 116 -23.55 29.59 -44.13
C SER A 116 -23.54 28.80 -42.83
N PHE A 117 -24.72 28.32 -42.42
CA PHE A 117 -24.89 27.51 -41.21
C PHE A 117 -26.20 26.71 -41.29
N ARG A 118 -26.47 25.87 -40.30
CA ARG A 118 -27.72 25.10 -40.19
C ARG A 118 -28.50 25.50 -38.95
N THR A 119 -29.83 25.54 -39.05
CA THR A 119 -30.71 25.87 -37.93
C THR A 119 -31.11 24.62 -37.14
N MET A 120 -31.51 24.81 -35.88
CA MET A 120 -32.02 23.79 -34.97
C MET A 120 -33.56 23.82 -34.83
N ALA A 121 -34.24 24.63 -35.66
CA ALA A 121 -35.68 24.87 -35.57
C ALA A 121 -36.48 23.54 -35.60
N PRO A 122 -37.56 23.38 -34.80
CA PRO A 122 -38.37 22.17 -34.80
C PRO A 122 -39.02 21.88 -36.16
N LEU A 123 -39.47 22.93 -36.84
CA LEU A 123 -40.01 22.90 -38.21
C LEU A 123 -38.88 23.21 -39.21
N GLY A 124 -38.06 22.20 -39.49
CA GLY A 124 -36.90 22.33 -40.39
C GLY A 124 -35.55 22.17 -39.70
N LYS A 125 -35.43 21.15 -38.86
CA LYS A 125 -34.17 20.77 -38.21
C LYS A 125 -33.08 20.55 -39.27
N ASP A 126 -31.92 21.14 -39.06
CA ASP A 126 -30.78 21.14 -39.98
C ASP A 126 -31.03 21.83 -41.33
N ALA A 127 -32.02 22.73 -41.42
CA ALA A 127 -32.23 23.51 -42.63
C ALA A 127 -31.00 24.38 -42.93
N PRO A 128 -30.41 24.28 -44.13
CA PRO A 128 -29.26 25.08 -44.50
C PRO A 128 -29.69 26.53 -44.72
N VAL A 129 -28.91 27.43 -44.14
CA VAL A 129 -28.92 28.86 -44.38
C VAL A 129 -27.64 29.18 -45.13
N ASP A 130 -27.76 29.80 -46.30
CA ASP A 130 -26.65 30.39 -47.06
C ASP A 130 -27.14 31.71 -47.65
N GLY A 131 -26.36 32.76 -47.47
CA GLY A 131 -26.68 34.07 -48.01
C GLY A 131 -25.78 35.17 -47.44
N ILE A 132 -26.09 36.41 -47.81
CA ILE A 132 -25.40 37.59 -47.30
C ILE A 132 -26.04 38.03 -45.99
N LEU A 133 -25.21 38.28 -44.98
CA LEU A 133 -25.65 38.87 -43.72
C LEU A 133 -26.09 40.31 -43.94
N VAL A 134 -27.36 40.61 -43.73
CA VAL A 134 -27.94 41.93 -43.95
C VAL A 134 -28.04 42.72 -42.64
N ALA A 135 -28.46 42.07 -41.55
CA ALA A 135 -28.60 42.70 -40.24
C ALA A 135 -28.54 41.67 -39.11
N VAL A 136 -28.15 42.10 -37.91
CA VAL A 136 -28.20 41.31 -36.68
C VAL A 136 -28.91 42.14 -35.62
N SER A 137 -29.99 41.61 -35.04
CA SER A 137 -30.65 42.16 -33.86
C SER A 137 -30.45 41.24 -32.66
N GLU A 138 -30.80 41.67 -31.45
CA GLU A 138 -30.63 40.86 -30.24
C GLU A 138 -31.31 39.48 -30.30
N GLN A 139 -32.43 39.38 -31.02
CA GLN A 139 -33.25 38.18 -31.11
C GLN A 139 -33.25 37.52 -32.49
N LYS A 140 -32.88 38.21 -33.57
CA LYS A 140 -32.97 37.68 -34.94
C LYS A 140 -31.76 38.02 -35.79
N ILE A 141 -31.50 37.17 -36.78
CA ILE A 141 -30.43 37.33 -37.77
C ILE A 141 -31.07 37.41 -39.16
N HIS A 142 -30.74 38.44 -39.93
CA HIS A 142 -31.26 38.63 -41.29
C HIS A 142 -30.22 38.18 -42.32
N VAL A 143 -30.51 37.08 -43.03
CA VAL A 143 -29.64 36.51 -44.06
C VAL A 143 -30.39 36.42 -45.39
N GLY A 144 -29.88 37.10 -46.42
CA GLY A 144 -30.57 37.22 -47.70
C GLY A 144 -31.94 37.89 -47.53
N SER A 145 -33.02 37.13 -47.76
CA SER A 145 -34.41 37.58 -47.58
C SER A 145 -35.10 37.01 -46.33
N ARG A 146 -34.36 36.29 -45.48
CA ARG A 146 -34.93 35.53 -44.35
C ARG A 146 -34.47 36.07 -43.01
N TRP A 147 -35.42 36.22 -42.09
CA TRP A 147 -35.17 36.42 -40.67
C TRP A 147 -35.15 35.06 -39.97
N ILE A 148 -34.09 34.83 -39.20
CA ILE A 148 -33.86 33.60 -38.45
C ILE A 148 -33.85 33.96 -36.98
N ASP A 149 -34.62 33.23 -36.18
CA ASP A 149 -34.65 33.44 -34.73
C ASP A 149 -33.35 32.94 -34.10
N ARG A 150 -32.77 33.71 -33.18
CA ARG A 150 -31.51 33.39 -32.50
C ARG A 150 -31.58 32.03 -31.79
N GLY A 151 -32.73 31.71 -31.19
CA GLY A 151 -32.96 30.43 -30.50
C GLY A 151 -32.86 29.21 -31.42
N ASP A 152 -33.04 29.40 -32.73
CA ASP A 152 -32.91 28.35 -33.73
C ASP A 152 -31.47 28.22 -34.26
N VAL A 153 -30.52 28.99 -33.75
CA VAL A 153 -29.11 28.93 -34.16
C VAL A 153 -28.30 28.24 -33.07
N PRO A 154 -27.43 27.25 -33.41
CA PRO A 154 -26.55 26.62 -32.43
C PRO A 154 -25.69 27.66 -31.70
N GLU A 155 -25.47 27.48 -30.40
CA GLU A 155 -24.73 28.43 -29.56
C GLU A 155 -23.32 28.75 -30.11
N GLU A 156 -22.63 27.74 -30.64
CA GLU A 156 -21.32 27.88 -31.29
C GLU A 156 -21.35 28.83 -32.50
N ILE A 157 -22.47 28.83 -33.23
CA ILE A 157 -22.67 29.68 -34.41
C ILE A 157 -23.17 31.07 -33.99
N GLN A 158 -24.00 31.17 -32.94
CA GLN A 158 -24.42 32.46 -32.37
C GLN A 158 -23.21 33.31 -31.96
N ALA A 159 -22.17 32.69 -31.42
CA ALA A 159 -20.92 33.37 -31.07
C ALA A 159 -20.23 34.06 -32.27
N ARG A 160 -20.60 33.74 -33.51
CA ARG A 160 -20.07 34.42 -34.72
C ARG A 160 -20.92 35.61 -35.17
N PHE A 161 -22.08 35.84 -34.56
CA PHE A 161 -22.96 36.98 -34.85
C PHE A 161 -23.01 37.99 -33.70
N TYR A 162 -22.82 37.54 -32.47
CA TYR A 162 -22.96 38.35 -31.26
C TYR A 162 -21.60 38.57 -30.57
N PRO A 163 -21.08 39.81 -30.47
CA PRO A 163 -19.74 40.07 -29.93
C PRO A 163 -19.52 39.63 -28.47
N ASP A 164 -20.55 39.74 -27.63
CA ASP A 164 -20.53 39.32 -26.23
C ASP A 164 -20.38 37.79 -26.10
N LEU A 165 -21.11 37.03 -26.93
CA LEU A 165 -20.97 35.58 -27.01
C LEU A 165 -19.62 35.19 -27.62
N ALA A 166 -19.16 35.91 -28.65
CA ALA A 166 -17.85 35.69 -29.27
C ALA A 166 -16.72 35.79 -28.24
N ALA A 167 -16.74 36.84 -27.43
CA ALA A 167 -15.73 37.09 -26.40
C ALA A 167 -15.74 36.00 -25.32
N ARG A 168 -16.92 35.58 -24.86
CA ARG A 168 -17.06 34.50 -23.87
C ARG A 168 -16.58 33.17 -24.42
N ALA A 169 -17.01 32.82 -25.64
CA ALA A 169 -16.62 31.57 -26.29
C ALA A 169 -15.11 31.53 -26.58
N ALA A 170 -14.52 32.66 -27.00
CA ALA A 170 -13.08 32.81 -27.18
C ALA A 170 -12.30 32.58 -25.88
N ASP A 171 -12.72 33.20 -24.76
CA ASP A 171 -12.08 33.01 -23.45
C ASP A 171 -12.20 31.55 -22.97
N GLN A 172 -13.38 30.95 -23.09
CA GLN A 172 -13.57 29.53 -22.74
C GLN A 172 -12.72 28.60 -23.60
N TYR A 173 -12.61 28.88 -24.91
CA TYR A 173 -11.78 28.10 -25.82
C TYR A 173 -10.30 28.15 -25.44
N VAL A 174 -9.78 29.35 -25.18
CA VAL A 174 -8.40 29.55 -24.75
C VAL A 174 -8.15 28.80 -23.43
N LYS A 175 -9.01 28.96 -22.43
CA LYS A 175 -8.91 28.25 -21.15
C LYS A 175 -8.93 26.73 -21.33
N ALA A 176 -9.85 26.20 -22.12
CA ALA A 176 -9.96 24.77 -22.38
C ALA A 176 -8.72 24.23 -23.10
N LYS A 177 -8.20 24.97 -24.09
CA LYS A 177 -6.97 24.60 -24.81
C LYS A 177 -5.75 24.60 -23.91
N LEU A 178 -5.54 25.65 -23.11
CA LEU A 178 -4.43 25.71 -22.17
C LEU A 178 -4.52 24.60 -21.12
N ALA A 179 -5.72 24.31 -20.60
CA ALA A 179 -5.93 23.20 -19.68
C ALA A 179 -5.61 21.84 -20.33
N ALA A 180 -6.00 21.63 -21.58
CA ALA A 180 -5.70 20.42 -22.32
C ALA A 180 -4.19 20.26 -22.56
N VAL A 181 -3.49 21.33 -22.93
CA VAL A 181 -2.02 21.33 -23.10
C VAL A 181 -1.34 21.04 -21.77
N LYS A 182 -1.74 21.70 -20.68
CA LYS A 182 -1.22 21.43 -19.33
C LYS A 182 -1.37 19.96 -18.95
N LYS A 183 -2.57 19.39 -19.12
CA LYS A 183 -2.84 17.98 -18.83
C LYS A 183 -1.96 17.05 -19.68
N ALA A 184 -1.76 17.37 -20.96
CA ALA A 184 -0.90 16.60 -21.85
C ALA A 184 0.58 16.67 -21.44
N ARG A 185 1.06 17.84 -20.98
CA ARG A 185 2.41 18.03 -20.43
C ARG A 185 2.62 17.21 -19.16
N GLU A 186 1.68 17.26 -18.22
CA GLU A 186 1.73 16.48 -16.97
C GLU A 186 1.73 14.97 -17.23
N ALA A 187 0.86 14.50 -18.13
CA ALA A 187 0.80 13.08 -18.49
C ALA A 187 2.11 12.61 -19.16
N TYR A 188 2.69 13.45 -20.02
CA TYR A 188 3.98 13.15 -20.65
C TYR A 188 5.13 13.17 -19.65
N ALA A 189 5.14 14.13 -18.72
CA ALA A 189 6.13 14.19 -17.64
C ALA A 189 6.05 12.95 -16.75
N ALA A 190 4.86 12.54 -16.34
CA ALA A 190 4.65 11.33 -15.53
C ALA A 190 5.12 10.05 -16.26
N ALA A 191 4.87 9.95 -17.57
CA ALA A 191 5.41 8.85 -18.38
C ALA A 191 6.95 8.90 -18.47
N GLY A 192 7.52 10.10 -18.59
CA GLY A 192 8.96 10.34 -18.54
C GLY A 192 9.57 9.86 -17.22
N HIS A 193 8.99 10.25 -16.08
CA HIS A 193 9.42 9.77 -14.76
C HIS A 193 9.39 8.24 -14.68
N ARG A 194 8.27 7.60 -15.03
CA ARG A 194 8.17 6.12 -15.00
C ARG A 194 9.26 5.43 -15.82
N LYS A 195 9.64 6.02 -16.95
CA LYS A 195 10.67 5.48 -17.84
C LYS A 195 12.09 5.74 -17.32
N LEU A 196 12.37 6.96 -16.86
CA LEU A 196 13.73 7.39 -16.51
C LEU A 196 14.13 7.02 -15.08
N THR A 197 13.19 6.96 -14.14
CA THR A 197 13.46 6.60 -12.74
C THR A 197 14.29 5.32 -12.59
N PRO A 198 13.88 4.15 -13.12
CA PRO A 198 14.66 2.92 -12.95
C PRO A 198 16.05 2.99 -13.59
N ILE A 199 16.20 3.74 -14.68
CA ILE A 199 17.48 3.92 -15.38
C ILE A 199 18.43 4.77 -14.53
N PHE A 200 17.97 5.92 -14.05
CA PHE A 200 18.79 6.85 -13.27
C PHE A 200 19.16 6.29 -11.91
N PHE A 201 18.22 5.66 -11.20
CA PHE A 201 18.51 5.01 -9.92
C PHE A 201 19.42 3.79 -10.09
N GLY A 202 19.17 2.93 -11.09
CA GLY A 202 20.02 1.79 -11.37
C GLY A 202 21.47 2.20 -11.69
N ASN A 203 21.65 3.21 -12.55
CA ASN A 203 22.97 3.75 -12.88
C ASN A 203 23.67 4.39 -11.67
N ALA A 204 22.90 4.92 -10.72
CA ALA A 204 23.41 5.51 -9.49
C ALA A 204 23.63 4.47 -8.37
N GLY A 205 23.47 3.17 -8.63
CA GLY A 205 23.70 2.12 -7.64
C GLY A 205 22.53 1.87 -6.69
N TYR A 206 21.32 2.34 -7.01
CA TYR A 206 20.11 2.12 -6.23
C TYR A 206 19.21 1.04 -6.84
N ALA A 207 18.54 0.30 -5.96
CA ALA A 207 17.51 -0.67 -6.31
C ALA A 207 16.25 -0.44 -5.45
N GLN A 208 15.10 -0.94 -5.88
CA GLN A 208 13.90 -0.90 -5.05
C GLN A 208 13.98 -1.96 -3.97
N HIS A 209 13.76 -1.53 -2.73
CA HIS A 209 13.61 -2.42 -1.60
C HIS A 209 12.36 -3.30 -1.78
N PRO A 210 12.46 -4.63 -1.62
CA PRO A 210 11.37 -5.55 -1.96
C PRO A 210 10.09 -5.34 -1.14
N ASP A 211 10.21 -4.95 0.14
CA ASP A 211 9.03 -4.79 1.00
C ASP A 211 8.42 -3.38 0.98
N THR A 212 9.25 -2.34 0.91
CA THR A 212 8.81 -0.95 1.06
C THR A 212 8.65 -0.24 -0.28
N GLY A 213 9.24 -0.78 -1.36
CA GLY A 213 9.32 -0.13 -2.66
C GLY A 213 10.20 1.13 -2.70
N ALA A 214 10.83 1.49 -1.58
CA ALA A 214 11.73 2.64 -1.50
C ALA A 214 13.04 2.36 -2.25
N TRP A 215 13.64 3.40 -2.82
CA TRP A 215 14.96 3.28 -3.45
C TRP A 215 16.04 3.26 -2.36
N THR A 216 16.75 2.15 -2.23
CA THR A 216 17.85 1.94 -1.28
C THR A 216 19.11 1.51 -2.03
N ALA A 217 20.27 1.55 -1.36
CA ALA A 217 21.51 1.15 -1.99
C ALA A 217 21.39 -0.31 -2.45
N SER A 218 21.85 -0.63 -3.66
CA SER A 218 21.71 -1.98 -4.21
C SER A 218 22.41 -3.03 -3.35
N GLN A 219 23.48 -2.65 -2.66
CA GLN A 219 24.17 -3.49 -1.68
C GLN A 219 23.27 -3.89 -0.52
N GLU A 220 22.53 -2.94 0.07
CA GLU A 220 21.60 -3.21 1.17
C GLU A 220 20.46 -4.14 0.73
N VAL A 221 19.98 -3.98 -0.51
CA VAL A 221 18.95 -4.88 -1.08
C VAL A 221 19.50 -6.30 -1.22
N ILE A 222 20.74 -6.45 -1.70
CA ILE A 222 21.36 -7.77 -1.85
C ILE A 222 21.64 -8.42 -0.50
N GLU A 223 22.09 -7.68 0.51
CA GLU A 223 22.26 -8.22 1.86
C GLU A 223 20.93 -8.67 2.46
N LEU A 224 19.85 -7.90 2.29
CA LEU A 224 18.52 -8.32 2.72
C LEU A 224 18.06 -9.62 2.02
N LEU A 225 18.25 -9.71 0.70
CA LEU A 225 17.92 -10.92 -0.06
C LEU A 225 18.77 -12.10 0.38
N ARG A 226 20.04 -11.86 0.70
CA ARG A 226 20.99 -12.86 1.20
C ARG A 226 20.55 -13.40 2.55
N GLU A 227 20.22 -12.54 3.51
CA GLU A 227 19.70 -12.94 4.83
C GLU A 227 18.44 -13.80 4.69
N ARG A 228 17.50 -13.39 3.82
CA ARG A 228 16.29 -14.16 3.52
C ARG A 228 16.58 -15.53 2.93
N LYS A 229 17.50 -15.58 1.96
CA LYS A 229 17.89 -16.82 1.29
C LYS A 229 18.57 -17.78 2.29
N ILE A 230 19.47 -17.27 3.13
CA ILE A 230 20.12 -18.04 4.20
C ILE A 230 19.08 -18.60 5.18
N ALA A 231 18.14 -17.77 5.65
CA ALA A 231 17.08 -18.21 6.55
C ALA A 231 16.19 -19.29 5.91
N ALA A 232 15.85 -19.14 4.62
CA ALA A 232 15.07 -20.12 3.87
C ALA A 232 15.82 -21.46 3.73
N ILE A 233 17.08 -21.44 3.29
CA ILE A 233 17.95 -22.63 3.15
C ILE A 233 18.11 -23.33 4.50
N THR A 234 18.40 -22.57 5.55
CA THR A 234 18.55 -23.09 6.92
C THR A 234 17.28 -23.78 7.39
N THR A 235 16.13 -23.17 7.12
CA THR A 235 14.83 -23.72 7.50
C THR A 235 14.50 -24.99 6.73
N GLU A 236 14.74 -24.99 5.42
CA GLU A 236 14.51 -26.14 4.55
C GLU A 236 15.37 -27.34 4.95
N ILE A 237 16.69 -27.16 5.06
CA ILE A 237 17.60 -28.26 5.46
C ILE A 237 17.32 -28.68 6.90
N GLY A 238 17.16 -27.72 7.82
CA GLY A 238 16.88 -28.01 9.23
C GLY A 238 15.64 -28.89 9.39
N THR A 239 14.53 -28.50 8.77
CA THR A 239 13.28 -29.29 8.80
C THR A 239 13.39 -30.63 8.09
N ALA A 240 14.07 -30.71 6.93
CA ALA A 240 14.32 -31.96 6.23
C ALA A 240 15.15 -32.95 7.06
N ARG A 241 16.09 -32.44 7.88
CA ARG A 241 16.91 -33.22 8.82
C ARG A 241 16.22 -33.45 10.17
N GLY A 242 14.95 -33.09 10.30
CA GLY A 242 14.13 -33.35 11.48
C GLY A 242 14.37 -32.39 12.65
N TYR A 243 14.86 -31.18 12.38
CA TYR A 243 14.95 -30.10 13.37
C TYR A 243 13.71 -29.19 13.29
N ILE A 244 13.33 -28.59 14.43
CA ILE A 244 12.25 -27.63 14.57
C ILE A 244 12.81 -26.40 15.27
N LEU A 245 12.49 -25.21 14.74
CA LEU A 245 12.84 -23.93 15.36
C LEU A 245 11.85 -23.65 16.50
N LYS A 246 12.34 -23.59 17.74
CA LYS A 246 11.54 -23.28 18.93
C LYS A 246 12.29 -22.26 19.78
N ASP A 247 11.62 -21.17 20.17
CA ASP A 247 12.19 -20.11 21.00
C ASP A 247 13.53 -19.56 20.44
N GLY A 248 13.64 -19.45 19.10
CA GLY A 248 14.85 -18.99 18.40
C GLY A 248 15.97 -20.05 18.27
N GLN A 249 15.75 -21.28 18.72
CA GLN A 249 16.76 -22.35 18.72
C GLN A 249 16.32 -23.58 17.90
N TRP A 250 17.25 -24.15 17.14
CA TRP A 250 17.03 -25.37 16.37
C TRP A 250 17.13 -26.60 17.27
N THR A 251 16.02 -27.32 17.45
CA THR A 251 15.95 -28.52 18.31
C THR A 251 15.51 -29.74 17.50
N LYS A 252 16.14 -30.90 17.75
CA LYS A 252 15.80 -32.14 17.04
C LYS A 252 14.40 -32.60 17.45
N LYS A 253 13.53 -32.90 16.49
CA LYS A 253 12.13 -33.30 16.72
C LYS A 253 12.02 -34.50 17.65
N THR A 254 12.89 -35.49 17.49
CA THR A 254 12.95 -36.69 18.35
C THR A 254 13.27 -36.37 19.82
N PHE A 255 13.97 -35.26 20.08
CA PHE A 255 14.26 -34.80 21.44
C PHE A 255 13.02 -34.14 22.07
N LEU A 256 12.28 -33.35 21.29
CA LEU A 256 11.02 -32.74 21.72
C LEU A 256 9.93 -33.79 21.99
N GLU A 257 9.83 -34.82 21.16
CA GLU A 257 8.91 -35.95 21.36
C GLU A 257 9.20 -36.65 22.70
N LYS A 258 10.48 -36.97 23.00
CA LYS A 258 10.87 -37.55 24.30
C LYS A 258 10.51 -36.66 25.50
N ILE A 259 10.67 -35.34 25.37
CA ILE A 259 10.29 -34.39 26.44
C ILE A 259 8.77 -34.40 26.63
N ASN A 260 8.00 -34.41 25.55
CA ASN A 260 6.53 -34.43 25.62
C ASN A 260 6.01 -35.75 26.18
N ASP A 261 6.58 -36.89 25.77
CA ASP A 261 6.23 -38.20 26.32
C ASP A 261 6.48 -38.23 27.82
N THR A 262 7.64 -37.74 28.27
CA THR A 262 7.99 -37.66 29.69
C THR A 262 7.02 -36.76 30.47
N LYS A 263 6.60 -35.63 29.88
CA LYS A 263 5.61 -34.73 30.49
C LYS A 263 4.22 -35.37 30.55
N ASN A 264 3.79 -36.04 29.50
CA ASN A 264 2.49 -36.72 29.45
C ASN A 264 2.44 -37.84 30.50
N THR A 265 3.48 -38.66 30.59
CA THR A 265 3.59 -39.69 31.64
C THR A 265 3.60 -39.08 33.05
N ALA A 266 4.23 -37.92 33.24
CA ALA A 266 4.20 -37.23 34.53
C ALA A 266 2.79 -36.69 34.87
N VAL A 267 2.07 -36.15 33.89
CA VAL A 267 0.69 -35.67 34.05
C VAL A 267 -0.27 -36.82 34.34
N GLU A 268 -0.13 -37.95 33.64
CA GLU A 268 -0.90 -39.18 33.91
C GLU A 268 -0.70 -39.66 35.34
N LYS A 269 0.55 -39.77 35.81
CA LYS A 269 0.86 -40.15 37.19
C LYS A 269 0.29 -39.19 38.24
N VAL A 270 0.22 -37.89 37.93
CA VAL A 270 -0.40 -36.89 38.82
C VAL A 270 -1.92 -37.03 38.81
N ALA A 271 -2.53 -37.31 37.67
CA ALA A 271 -3.97 -37.54 37.53
C ALA A 271 -4.41 -38.82 38.28
N GLU A 272 -3.64 -39.92 38.16
CA GLU A 272 -3.87 -41.16 38.90
C GLU A 272 -3.83 -40.93 40.42
N ARG A 273 -2.78 -40.27 40.93
CA ARG A 273 -2.68 -39.92 42.36
C ARG A 273 -3.85 -39.04 42.84
N LYS A 274 -4.35 -38.14 41.98
CA LYS A 274 -5.50 -37.30 42.31
C LYS A 274 -6.80 -38.12 42.34
N ALA A 275 -6.98 -39.05 41.42
CA ALA A 275 -8.13 -39.95 41.38
C ALA A 275 -8.13 -40.92 42.58
N GLU A 276 -6.97 -41.44 42.97
CA GLU A 276 -6.82 -42.26 44.20
C GLU A 276 -7.18 -41.47 45.45
N ARG A 277 -6.69 -40.23 45.59
CA ARG A 277 -7.05 -39.35 46.71
C ARG A 277 -8.54 -39.03 46.75
N GLN A 278 -9.18 -38.85 45.60
CA GLN A 278 -10.63 -38.62 45.52
C GLN A 278 -11.42 -39.87 45.93
N LYS A 279 -11.00 -41.07 45.48
CA LYS A 279 -11.61 -42.33 45.92
C LYS A 279 -11.47 -42.54 47.42
N ALA A 280 -10.26 -42.34 47.96
CA ALA A 280 -10.01 -42.44 49.40
C ALA A 280 -10.83 -41.42 50.21
N ALA A 281 -11.01 -40.20 49.71
CA ALA A 281 -11.85 -39.19 50.35
C ALA A 281 -13.34 -39.59 50.35
N GLN A 282 -13.85 -40.13 49.23
CA GLN A 282 -15.23 -40.62 49.14
C GLN A 282 -15.47 -41.84 50.05
N GLU A 283 -14.50 -42.73 50.17
CA GLU A 283 -14.59 -43.89 51.05
C GLU A 283 -14.54 -43.47 52.53
N ALA A 284 -13.67 -42.52 52.89
CA ALA A 284 -13.65 -41.94 54.23
C ALA A 284 -14.94 -41.18 54.58
N GLU A 285 -15.56 -40.51 53.60
CA GLU A 285 -16.86 -39.85 53.78
C GLU A 285 -17.99 -40.85 53.97
N LYS A 286 -18.02 -41.95 53.20
CA LYS A 286 -18.95 -43.07 53.42
C LYS A 286 -18.76 -43.71 54.80
N GLU A 287 -17.52 -43.88 55.24
CA GLU A 287 -17.21 -44.43 56.57
C GLU A 287 -17.63 -43.48 57.70
N ARG A 288 -17.51 -42.15 57.50
CA ARG A 288 -18.03 -41.14 58.44
C ARG A 288 -19.56 -41.15 58.49
N ALA A 289 -20.23 -41.19 57.33
CA ALA A 289 -21.69 -41.28 57.24
C ALA A 289 -22.24 -42.57 57.88
N ALA A 290 -21.50 -43.68 57.79
CA ALA A 290 -21.86 -44.94 58.44
C ALA A 290 -21.68 -44.92 59.99
N LYS A 291 -20.79 -44.07 60.52
CA LYS A 291 -20.54 -43.91 61.96
C LYS A 291 -21.41 -42.83 62.62
N GLU A 292 -22.09 -42.00 61.85
CA GLU A 292 -22.99 -40.94 62.32
C GLU A 292 -24.28 -41.43 63.01
N PRO A 293 -24.96 -42.53 62.58
CA PRO A 293 -26.13 -43.04 63.30
C PRO A 293 -25.79 -43.66 64.68
N GLU A 294 -24.54 -44.05 64.92
CA GLU A 294 -24.11 -44.64 66.20
C GLU A 294 -23.86 -43.57 67.29
N LYS A 295 -23.57 -42.31 66.89
CA LYS A 295 -23.52 -41.17 67.82
C LYS A 295 -24.89 -40.56 68.10
N ALA A 296 -25.83 -40.66 67.18
CA ALA A 296 -27.22 -40.25 67.42
C ALA A 296 -27.91 -41.18 68.44
N ALA A 297 -27.63 -42.49 68.41
CA ALA A 297 -28.17 -43.44 69.39
C ALA A 297 -27.55 -43.33 70.81
N ARG A 298 -26.34 -42.77 70.94
CA ARG A 298 -25.67 -42.57 72.25
C ARG A 298 -25.94 -41.19 72.90
N GLY A 299 -26.65 -40.31 72.19
CA GLY A 299 -27.01 -38.97 72.67
C GLY A 299 -28.40 -38.86 73.31
N GLU A 300 -29.26 -39.88 73.17
CA GLU A 300 -30.63 -39.89 73.70
C GLU A 300 -30.80 -40.72 75.00
N GLU A 301 -29.74 -41.31 75.54
CA GLU A 301 -29.78 -42.18 76.74
C GLU A 301 -29.07 -41.56 77.96
N ASN A 302 -29.07 -40.24 78.10
CA ASN A 302 -28.50 -39.57 79.30
C ASN A 302 -29.38 -38.46 79.91
N ASP A 303 -30.64 -38.32 79.47
CA ASP A 303 -31.56 -37.28 79.96
C ASP A 303 -32.78 -37.82 80.73
N LYS A 304 -32.77 -39.11 81.11
CA LYS A 304 -33.86 -39.74 81.90
C LYS A 304 -33.38 -40.84 82.85
N VAL A 305 -32.58 -40.53 83.86
CA VAL A 305 -32.43 -41.41 85.04
C VAL A 305 -32.19 -40.56 86.30
N TRP A 306 -33.31 -40.28 87.02
CA TRP A 306 -33.48 -40.24 88.49
C TRP A 306 -32.54 -39.30 89.31
N GLY A 307 -33.02 -38.27 90.03
CA GLY A 307 -34.29 -38.14 90.73
C GLY A 307 -34.23 -38.83 92.09
N GLU A 308 -34.20 -38.02 93.16
CA GLU A 308 -34.66 -38.31 94.54
C GLU A 308 -33.92 -39.39 95.37
N ASP A 309 -33.31 -38.96 96.48
CA ASP A 309 -33.60 -39.40 97.87
C ASP A 309 -32.39 -39.38 98.84
N GLU A 310 -32.61 -38.66 99.96
CA GLU A 310 -32.23 -38.92 101.37
C GLU A 310 -30.72 -39.09 101.73
N GLU A 311 -30.11 -38.37 102.67
CA GLU A 311 -30.48 -37.84 104.01
C GLU A 311 -29.71 -36.54 104.34
#